data_AF-A0A8C9JLM9-F1
#
_entry.id   AF-A0A8C9JLM9-F1
#
_cell.length_a   1.000
_cell.length_b   1.000
_cell.length_c   1.000
_cell.angle_alpha   90.00
_cell.angle_beta   90.00
_cell.angle_gamma   90.00
#
_symmetry.space_group_name_H-M   'P 1'
#
loop_
_entity.id
_entity.type
_entity.pdbx_description
1 polymer ?
#
loop_
_entity_poly.entity_id
_entity_poly.type
_entity_poly.pdbx_seq_one_letter_code
_entity_poly.pdbx_strand_id
1 'polypeptide(L)' 'MKLALLCTLLVFAGVIPTQGGILNLNKMIKQVTRKTPIFSYWPYGCHCGPGGKGQPKDASDCR' A
#
# COMPACT_ATOMS: atom_id res chain seq x y z
N MET A 1 -2.36 20.61 23.70
CA MET A 1 -1.17 19.70 23.75
C MET A 1 -1.48 18.31 24.31
N LYS A 2 -2.28 18.20 25.38
CA LYS A 2 -2.60 16.91 26.03
C LYS A 2 -3.45 15.95 25.16
N LEU A 3 -4.36 16.50 24.35
CA LEU A 3 -5.22 15.72 23.43
C LEU A 3 -4.42 15.12 22.26
N ALA A 4 -3.50 15.89 21.68
CA ALA A 4 -2.62 15.41 20.61
C ALA A 4 -1.69 14.28 21.09
N LEU A 5 -1.22 14.36 22.35
CA LEU A 5 -0.40 13.33 22.97
C LEU A 5 -1.21 12.04 23.22
N LEU A 6 -2.46 12.16 23.65
CA LEU A 6 -3.38 11.03 23.82
C LEU A 6 -3.71 10.37 22.49
N CYS A 7 -4.02 11.15 21.46
CA CYS A 7 -4.31 10.62 20.12
C CYS A 7 -3.10 9.87 19.54
N THR A 8 -1.89 10.40 19.71
CA THR A 8 -0.67 9.71 19.24
C THR A 8 -0.46 8.39 19.99
N LEU A 9 -0.58 8.37 21.31
CA LEU A 9 -0.48 7.14 22.12
C LEU A 9 -1.50 6.07 21.71
N LEU A 10 -2.75 6.46 21.44
CA LEU A 10 -3.80 5.53 21.00
C LEU A 10 -3.50 4.92 19.63
N VAL A 11 -2.97 5.71 18.69
CA VAL A 11 -2.56 5.22 17.36
C VAL A 11 -1.41 4.21 17.48
N PHE A 12 -0.42 4.46 18.33
CA PHE A 12 0.70 3.52 18.50
C PHE A 12 0.30 2.23 19.22
N ALA A 13 -0.60 2.30 20.22
CA ALA A 13 -1.04 1.13 20.98
C ALA A 13 -1.94 0.17 20.17
N GLY A 14 -2.63 0.66 19.14
CA GLY A 14 -3.54 -0.15 18.30
C GLY A 14 -2.89 -0.82 17.09
N VAL A 15 -1.62 -0.50 16.77
CA VAL A 15 -0.95 -1.05 15.57
C VAL A 15 -0.26 -2.35 15.93
N ILE A 16 -0.99 -3.46 15.85
CA ILE A 16 -0.41 -4.80 15.80
C ILE A 16 0.13 -4.99 14.37
N PRO A 17 1.45 -5.16 14.15
CA PRO A 17 1.98 -5.43 12.83
C PRO A 17 1.54 -6.84 12.40
N THR A 18 0.50 -6.91 11.58
CA THR A 18 0.08 -8.17 10.94
C THR A 18 1.19 -8.64 10.00
N GLN A 19 1.44 -9.95 9.95
CA GLN A 19 2.55 -10.55 9.18
C GLN A 19 2.43 -10.38 7.65
N GLY A 20 1.34 -9.81 7.13
CA GLY A 20 1.14 -9.49 5.72
C GLY A 20 0.49 -8.12 5.55
N GLY A 21 1.32 -7.09 5.35
CA GLY A 21 0.86 -5.71 5.16
C GLY A 21 1.51 -5.03 3.95
N ILE A 22 1.16 -3.76 3.74
CA ILE A 22 1.63 -2.92 2.63
C ILE A 22 3.17 -2.90 2.55
N LEU A 23 3.88 -2.95 3.69
CA LEU A 23 5.35 -3.02 3.70
C LEU A 23 5.89 -4.33 3.10
N ASN A 24 5.25 -5.47 3.35
CA ASN A 24 5.67 -6.75 2.76
C ASN A 24 5.38 -6.80 1.27
N LEU A 25 4.20 -6.32 0.86
CA LEU A 25 3.86 -6.18 -0.56
C LEU A 25 4.88 -5.28 -1.29
N ASN A 26 5.23 -4.14 -0.69
CA ASN A 26 6.25 -3.24 -1.25
C ASN A 26 7.61 -3.94 -1.41
N LYS A 27 8.04 -4.74 -0.42
CA LYS A 27 9.29 -5.51 -0.51
C LYS A 27 9.24 -6.53 -1.64
N MET A 28 8.16 -7.31 -1.73
CA MET A 28 8.00 -8.36 -2.75
C MET A 28 8.01 -7.77 -4.16
N ILE A 29 7.22 -6.72 -4.43
CA ILE A 29 7.18 -6.07 -5.74
C ILE A 29 8.56 -5.52 -6.10
N LYS A 30 9.25 -4.85 -5.15
CA LYS A 30 10.60 -4.32 -5.40
C LYS A 30 11.61 -5.43 -5.68
N GLN A 31 11.51 -6.58 -5.01
CA GLN A 31 12.41 -7.71 -5.24
C GLN A 31 12.23 -8.33 -6.63
N VAL A 32 10.98 -8.57 -7.04
CA VAL A 32 10.67 -9.23 -8.32
C VAL A 32 10.83 -8.29 -9.51
N THR A 33 10.36 -7.06 -9.40
CA THR A 33 10.28 -6.12 -10.55
C THR A 33 11.45 -5.14 -10.60
N ARG A 34 12.21 -5.01 -9.51
CA ARG A 34 13.27 -4.00 -9.30
C ARG A 34 12.77 -2.54 -9.40
N LYS A 35 11.46 -2.32 -9.34
CA LYS A 35 10.83 -0.98 -9.36
C LYS A 35 10.40 -0.56 -7.96
N THR A 36 10.34 0.76 -7.72
CA THR A 36 9.80 1.32 -6.48
C THR A 36 8.28 1.33 -6.55
N PRO A 37 7.54 0.49 -5.78
CA PRO A 37 6.13 0.20 -6.07
C PRO A 37 5.21 1.40 -5.86
N ILE A 38 5.54 2.24 -4.86
CA ILE A 38 4.82 3.48 -4.55
C ILE A 38 4.79 4.45 -5.75
N PHE A 39 5.81 4.46 -6.60
CA PHE A 39 5.85 5.35 -7.77
C PHE A 39 5.46 4.65 -9.08
N SER A 40 5.62 3.33 -9.15
CA SER A 40 5.47 2.58 -10.40
C SER A 40 4.16 1.84 -10.53
N TYR A 41 3.62 1.30 -9.44
CA TYR A 41 2.42 0.47 -9.43
C TYR A 41 1.25 1.11 -8.68
N TRP A 42 1.52 2.00 -7.70
CA TRP A 42 0.45 2.68 -6.97
C TRP A 42 -0.44 3.57 -7.85
N PRO A 43 0.07 4.33 -8.83
CA PRO A 43 -0.79 5.10 -9.75
C PRO A 43 -1.01 4.38 -11.10
N TYR A 44 -0.78 3.07 -11.19
CA TYR A 44 -0.74 2.38 -12.47
C TYR A 44 -2.11 1.80 -12.86
N GLY A 45 -2.60 2.18 -14.03
CA GLY A 45 -3.83 1.59 -14.56
C GLY A 45 -5.05 1.92 -13.71
N CYS A 46 -6.01 1.01 -13.72
CA CYS A 46 -7.32 1.16 -13.09
C CYS A 46 -7.45 0.38 -11.78
N HIS A 47 -6.69 -0.70 -11.60
CA HIS A 47 -6.85 -1.65 -10.51
C HIS A 47 -5.62 -1.73 -9.61
N CYS A 48 -4.42 -1.37 -10.08
CA CYS A 48 -3.25 -1.30 -9.19
C CYS A 48 -3.33 -0.06 -8.28
N GLY A 49 -3.41 -0.29 -6.96
CA GLY A 49 -3.50 0.78 -5.97
C GLY A 49 -4.95 1.25 -5.70
N PRO A 50 -5.17 2.54 -5.36
CA PRO A 50 -6.50 3.06 -5.10
C PRO A 50 -7.28 3.22 -6.42
N GLY A 51 -8.30 2.38 -6.62
CA GLY A 51 -9.07 2.33 -7.86
C GLY A 51 -10.09 1.18 -7.85
N GLY A 52 -10.18 0.45 -8.96
CA GLY A 52 -10.98 -0.77 -9.11
C GLY A 52 -12.12 -0.68 -10.11
N LYS A 53 -12.14 0.33 -10.98
CA LYS A 53 -13.20 0.55 -11.98
C LYS A 53 -12.57 0.90 -13.33
N GLY A 54 -13.15 0.34 -14.39
CA GLY A 54 -12.66 0.50 -15.76
C GLY A 54 -11.98 -0.76 -16.31
N GLN A 55 -11.66 -0.71 -17.60
CA GLN A 55 -11.00 -1.80 -18.30
C GLN A 55 -9.52 -1.84 -17.89
N PRO A 56 -8.96 -3.03 -17.58
CA PRO A 56 -7.57 -3.12 -17.16
C PRO A 56 -6.64 -2.62 -18.27
N LYS A 57 -5.61 -1.87 -17.89
CA LYS A 57 -4.68 -1.27 -18.85
C LYS A 57 -3.87 -2.32 -19.61
N ASP A 58 -3.42 -3.35 -18.90
CA ASP A 58 -2.69 -4.50 -19.43
C ASP A 58 -2.77 -5.66 -18.42
N ALA A 59 -2.07 -6.77 -18.70
CA ALA A 59 -2.05 -7.97 -17.86
C ALA A 59 -1.60 -7.71 -16.41
N SER A 60 -0.77 -6.69 -16.16
CA SER A 60 -0.32 -6.32 -14.81
C SER A 60 -1.40 -5.63 -14.00
N ASP A 61 -2.41 -5.05 -14.67
CA ASP A 61 -3.54 -4.32 -14.09
C ASP A 61 -4.83 -5.17 -14.11
N CYS A 62 -4.73 -6.44 -14.51
CA CYS A 62 -5.85 -7.36 -14.49
C CYS A 62 -6.20 -7.76 -13.05
N ARG A 63 -7.50 -7.84 -12.77
CA ARG A 63 -8.04 -8.37 -11.52
C ARG A 63 -8.43 -9.83 -11.67
#